data_AF-A0A935HZB0-F1
#
_entry.id   AF-A0A935HZB0-F1
#
_cell.length_a   1.000
_cell.length_b   1.000
_cell.length_c   1.000
_cell.angle_alpha   90.00
_cell.angle_beta   90.00
_cell.angle_gamma   90.00
#
_symmetry.space_group_name_H-M   'P 1'
#
loop_
_entity.id
_entity.type
_entity.pdbx_description
1 polymer ?
#
loop_
_entity_poly.entity_id
_entity_poly.type
_entity_poly.pdbx_seq_one_letter_code
_entity_poly.pdbx_strand_id
1 'polypeptide(L)'
;MNKKQHEKEDHENLVTVYATGNEAIVSVVKSVLDEAQIRYIAQGEGVQDLFGVGVIGTGFNPITGPIIFKVMPEDEEYAKELLKDITE
;
A
#
# COMPACT_ATOMS: atom_id res chain seq x y z
N MET A 1 -29.22 -3.45 -5.47
CA MET A 1 -28.03 -2.58 -5.52
C MET A 1 -26.95 -3.27 -4.68
N ASN A 2 -25.99 -3.90 -5.34
CA ASN A 2 -25.09 -4.89 -4.73
C ASN A 2 -23.83 -4.22 -4.19
N LYS A 3 -23.58 -4.34 -2.88
CA LYS A 3 -22.38 -3.88 -2.18
C LYS A 3 -21.05 -4.30 -2.85
N LYS A 4 -21.06 -5.38 -3.64
CA LYS A 4 -19.90 -5.93 -4.35
C LYS A 4 -19.38 -5.09 -5.54
N GLN A 5 -20.13 -4.07 -5.98
CA GLN A 5 -19.71 -3.22 -7.10
C GLN A 5 -18.84 -2.04 -6.65
N HIS A 6 -19.07 -1.48 -5.46
CA HIS A 6 -18.27 -0.36 -4.95
C HIS A 6 -16.81 -0.75 -4.68
N GLU A 7 -16.56 -1.92 -4.08
CA GLU A 7 -15.21 -2.37 -3.73
C GLU A 7 -14.28 -2.60 -4.94
N LYS A 8 -14.84 -2.79 -6.14
CA LYS A 8 -14.04 -3.02 -7.37
C LYS A 8 -13.62 -1.74 -8.07
N GLU A 9 -14.36 -0.65 -7.90
CA GLU A 9 -14.09 0.64 -8.56
C GLU A 9 -13.01 1.44 -7.78
N ASP A 10 -12.84 1.16 -6.49
CA ASP A 10 -11.87 1.84 -5.61
C ASP A 10 -10.41 1.42 -5.86
N HIS A 11 -10.16 0.18 -6.31
CA HIS A 11 -8.80 -0.34 -6.53
C HIS A 11 -8.12 0.22 -7.79
N GLU A 12 -8.89 0.75 -8.76
CA GLU A 12 -8.36 1.26 -10.02
C GLU A 12 -7.70 2.65 -9.88
N ASN A 13 -7.89 3.33 -8.73
CA ASN A 13 -7.40 4.69 -8.51
C ASN A 13 -6.33 4.82 -7.42
N LEU A 14 -5.72 3.73 -6.96
CA LEU A 14 -4.69 3.81 -5.92
C LEU A 14 -3.49 4.63 -6.36
N VAL A 15 -3.09 5.59 -5.52
CA VAL A 15 -2.00 6.53 -5.80
C VAL A 15 -0.76 6.19 -4.99
N THR A 16 0.42 6.33 -5.60
CA THR A 16 1.70 6.07 -4.95
C THR A 16 2.05 7.18 -3.96
N VAL A 17 2.36 6.79 -2.73
CA VAL A 17 2.77 7.73 -1.67
C VAL A 17 4.20 7.49 -1.18
N TYR A 18 4.76 6.30 -1.39
CA TYR A 18 6.13 5.98 -1.01
C TYR A 18 6.71 4.85 -1.86
N ALA A 19 8.04 4.84 -2.04
CA ALA A 19 8.75 3.73 -2.66
C ALA A 19 10.14 3.58 -2.03
N THR A 20 10.55 2.34 -1.73
CA THR A 20 11.87 2.05 -1.15
C THR A 20 12.38 0.67 -1.55
N GLY A 21 13.70 0.55 -1.69
CA GLY A 21 14.37 -0.75 -1.85
C GLY A 21 14.86 -1.36 -0.53
N ASN A 22 14.68 -0.65 0.59
CA ASN A 22 15.19 -1.02 1.90
C ASN A 22 14.11 -1.71 2.74
N GLU A 23 14.28 -3.01 3.01
CA GLU A 23 13.34 -3.83 3.79
C GLU A 23 13.12 -3.31 5.23
N ALA A 24 14.12 -2.65 5.82
CA ALA A 24 13.96 -2.06 7.15
C ALA A 24 12.95 -0.89 7.12
N ILE A 25 12.97 -0.11 6.05
CA ILE A 25 12.08 1.04 5.86
C ILE A 25 10.66 0.59 5.53
N VAL A 26 10.51 -0.50 4.77
CA VAL A 26 9.20 -1.11 4.49
C VAL A 26 8.42 -1.36 5.78
N SER A 27 9.07 -1.93 6.80
CA SER A 27 8.42 -2.21 8.09
C SER A 27 7.99 -0.93 8.83
N VAL A 28 8.78 0.15 8.72
CA VAL A 28 8.45 1.45 9.31
C VAL A 28 7.25 2.07 8.59
N VAL A 29 7.25 2.10 7.25
CA VAL A 29 6.16 2.66 6.44
C VAL A 29 4.85 1.94 6.72
N LYS A 30 4.86 0.60 6.78
CA LYS A 30 3.70 -0.21 7.16
C LYS A 30 3.14 0.21 8.52
N SER A 31 4.02 0.27 9.53
CA SER A 31 3.62 0.63 10.90
C SER A 31 2.98 2.02 10.99
N VAL A 32 3.52 3.01 10.27
CA VAL A 32 2.99 4.38 10.24
C VAL A 32 1.60 4.43 9.59
N LEU A 33 1.42 3.76 8.46
CA LEU A 33 0.12 3.70 7.77
C LEU A 33 -0.92 2.91 8.58
N ASP A 34 -0.50 1.82 9.25
CA ASP A 34 -1.34 1.01 10.12
C ASP A 34 -1.84 1.81 11.35
N GLU A 35 -0.94 2.54 12.01
CA GLU A 35 -1.27 3.41 13.15
C GLU A 35 -2.24 4.53 12.75
N ALA A 36 -2.05 5.10 11.55
CA ALA A 36 -2.94 6.10 10.97
C ALA A 36 -4.26 5.52 10.42
N GLN A 37 -4.45 4.19 10.47
CA GLN A 37 -5.62 3.48 9.93
C GLN A 37 -5.84 3.72 8.43
N ILE A 38 -4.76 3.96 7.68
CA ILE A 38 -4.80 4.19 6.23
C ILE A 38 -4.72 2.84 5.52
N ARG A 39 -5.64 2.58 4.60
CA ARG A 39 -5.59 1.35 3.77
C ARG A 39 -4.53 1.52 2.69
N TYR A 40 -3.66 0.53 2.54
CA TYR A 40 -2.61 0.54 1.51
C TYR A 40 -2.38 -0.82 0.84
N ILE A 41 -1.70 -0.77 -0.31
CA ILE A 41 -1.09 -1.91 -0.97
C ILE A 41 0.42 -1.70 -1.01
N ALA A 42 1.19 -2.71 -0.60
CA ALA A 42 2.62 -2.79 -0.86
C ALA A 42 2.89 -3.68 -2.08
N GLN A 43 3.24 -3.07 -3.22
CA GLN A 43 3.55 -3.76 -4.47
C GLN A 43 5.06 -3.99 -4.59
N GLY A 44 5.51 -5.24 -4.74
CA GLY A 44 6.93 -5.58 -4.93
C GLY A 44 7.50 -6.50 -3.83
N GLU A 45 6.82 -6.64 -2.71
CA GLU A 45 7.04 -7.80 -1.84
C GLU A 45 6.53 -9.05 -2.56
N GLY A 46 7.21 -10.18 -2.40
CA GLY A 46 6.78 -11.48 -2.95
C GLY A 46 5.43 -11.99 -2.42
N VAL A 47 4.68 -11.14 -1.71
CA VAL A 47 3.34 -11.31 -1.14
C VAL A 47 2.63 -9.95 -1.27
N GLN A 48 1.53 -9.90 -2.04
CA GLN A 48 0.64 -8.72 -2.00
C GLN A 48 -0.17 -8.79 -0.70
N ASP A 49 0.31 -8.12 0.35
CA ASP A 49 -0.52 -7.86 1.53
C ASP A 49 -1.53 -6.76 1.19
N LEU A 50 -2.81 -7.15 1.17
CA LEU A 50 -3.96 -6.26 1.06
C LEU A 50 -4.66 -6.23 2.42
N PHE A 51 -4.51 -5.15 3.18
CA PHE A 51 -5.32 -4.93 4.38
C PHE A 51 -6.58 -4.13 4.03
N GLY A 52 -7.71 -4.83 4.00
CA GLY A 52 -9.04 -4.31 3.65
C GLY A 52 -9.83 -5.30 2.79
N VAL A 53 -10.57 -6.22 3.43
CA VAL A 53 -11.52 -7.19 2.83
C VAL A 53 -11.04 -7.91 1.56
N GLY A 54 -10.40 -9.08 1.75
CA GLY A 54 -10.34 -10.16 0.75
C GLY A 54 -9.01 -10.30 0.01
N VAL A 55 -8.12 -11.13 0.53
CA VAL A 55 -6.91 -11.57 -0.19
C VAL A 55 -7.23 -12.83 -1.00
N ILE A 56 -7.05 -12.77 -2.33
CA ILE A 56 -6.81 -13.95 -3.18
C ILE A 56 -5.50 -13.69 -3.92
N GLY A 57 -4.45 -14.48 -3.63
CA GLY A 57 -3.25 -14.49 -4.45
C GLY A 57 -2.01 -15.05 -3.77
N THR A 58 -1.78 -16.36 -3.93
CA THR A 58 -0.47 -16.99 -3.68
C THR A 58 0.40 -16.80 -4.93
N GLY A 59 1.33 -15.85 -4.91
CA GLY A 59 2.21 -15.63 -6.07
C GLY A 59 3.49 -14.89 -5.71
N PHE A 60 4.59 -15.64 -5.60
CA PHE A 60 5.95 -15.11 -5.49
C PHE A 60 6.42 -14.72 -6.90
N ASN A 61 6.61 -13.42 -7.18
CA ASN A 61 7.25 -12.96 -8.40
C ASN A 61 8.43 -12.06 -8.01
N PRO A 62 9.69 -12.50 -8.19
CA PRO A 62 10.87 -11.72 -7.83
C PRO A 62 11.08 -10.61 -8.88
N ILE A 63 10.27 -9.57 -8.81
CA ILE A 63 10.54 -8.34 -9.54
C ILE A 63 11.54 -7.56 -8.69
N THR A 64 12.76 -7.41 -9.20
CA THR A 64 13.93 -6.73 -8.61
C THR A 64 13.76 -5.21 -8.47
N GLY A 65 12.55 -4.73 -8.19
CA GLY A 65 12.20 -3.31 -8.08
C GLY A 65 11.91 -2.89 -6.64
N PRO A 66 11.93 -1.57 -6.35
CA PRO A 66 11.56 -1.06 -5.04
C PRO A 66 10.11 -1.44 -4.70
N ILE A 67 9.84 -1.62 -3.41
CA ILE A 67 8.49 -1.81 -2.90
C ILE A 67 7.76 -0.48 -2.98
N ILE A 68 6.59 -0.48 -3.62
CA ILE A 68 5.77 0.70 -3.87
C ILE A 68 4.53 0.65 -2.98
N PHE A 69 4.36 1.65 -2.13
CA PHE A 69 3.19 1.82 -1.29
C PHE A 69 2.17 2.71 -1.99
N LYS A 70 0.95 2.20 -2.12
CA LYS A 70 -0.17 2.91 -2.70
C LYS A 70 -1.34 2.96 -1.75
N VAL A 71 -2.02 4.10 -1.69
CA VAL A 71 -3.21 4.34 -0.85
C VAL A 71 -4.35 4.85 -1.71
N MET A 72 -5.52 5.00 -1.12
CA MET A 72 -6.65 5.66 -1.77
C MET A 72 -6.35 7.15 -2.03
N PRO A 73 -6.83 7.76 -3.12
CA PRO A 73 -6.61 9.18 -3.42
C PRO A 73 -6.97 10.13 -2.28
N GLU A 74 -8.05 9.82 -1.53
CA GLU A 74 -8.48 10.62 -0.38
C GLU A 74 -7.45 10.67 0.76
N ASP A 75 -6.58 9.67 0.87
CA ASP A 75 -5.56 9.57 1.90
C ASP A 75 -4.18 10.05 1.41
N GLU A 76 -4.05 10.44 0.13
CA GLU A 76 -2.76 10.72 -0.52
C GLU A 76 -1.93 11.78 0.21
N GLU A 77 -2.52 12.95 0.44
CA GLU A 77 -1.83 14.09 1.06
C GLU A 77 -1.45 13.77 2.50
N TYR A 78 -2.36 13.15 3.25
CA TYR A 78 -2.13 12.79 4.63
C TYR A 78 -1.06 11.70 4.77
N ALA A 79 -1.12 10.65 3.95
CA ALA A 79 -0.11 9.61 3.91
C ALA A 79 1.27 10.19 3.53
N LYS A 80 1.34 11.06 2.51
CA LYS A 80 2.61 11.73 2.15
C LYS A 80 3.15 12.59 3.29
N GLU A 81 2.28 13.27 4.04
CA GLU A 81 2.69 14.05 5.19
C GLU A 81 3.26 13.17 6.31
N LEU A 82 2.63 12.05 6.62
CA LEU A 82 3.10 11.11 7.65
C LEU A 82 4.46 10.48 7.30
N LEU A 83 4.70 10.23 6.00
CA LEU A 83 5.89 9.55 5.53
C LEU A 83 7.04 10.51 5.16
N LYS A 84 6.84 11.83 5.25
CA LYS A 84 7.80 12.85 4.78
C LYS A 84 9.17 12.78 5.48
N ASP A 85 9.19 12.33 6.73
CA ASP A 85 10.40 12.28 7.57
C ASP A 85 11.12 10.93 7.47
N ILE A 86 10.59 9.97 6.69
CA ILE A 86 11.19 8.66 6.47
C ILE A 86 12.14 8.74 5.27
N THR A 87 13.44 8.82 5.54
CA THR A 87 14.51 8.86 4.54
C THR A 87 15.32 7.57 4.52
N GLU A 88 15.91 7.25 3.36
CA GLU A 88 16.82 6.09 3.19
C GLU A 88 18.23 6.32 3.76
#